data_AF-A0A8J6VVR3-F1
#
_entry.id   AF-A0A8J6VVR3-F1
#
_cell.length_a   1.000
_cell.length_b   1.000
_cell.length_c   1.000
_cell.angle_alpha   90.00
_cell.angle_beta   90.00
_cell.angle_gamma   90.00
#
_symmetry.space_group_name_H-M   'P 1'
#
loop_
_entity.id
_entity.type
_entity.pdbx_description
1 polymer ?
#
loop_
_entity_poly.entity_id
_entity_poly.type
_entity_poly.pdbx_seq_one_letter_code
_entity_poly.pdbx_strand_id
1 'polypeptide(L)' 'MAFFRQYIAPLIVVLVFLVALVAVSARIFLPTDMAAPAPIEEVGLQTIPARPDQVADLPPALSALIKGLPDDPALSEQL' A
#
# COMPACT_ATOMS: atom_id res chain seq x y z
N MET A 1 8.59 49.09 -16.34
CA MET A 1 8.89 47.98 -15.39
C MET A 1 7.70 47.05 -15.13
N ALA A 2 6.45 47.54 -15.12
CA ALA A 2 5.28 46.69 -14.80
C ALA A 2 4.91 45.67 -15.90
N PHE A 3 4.99 46.05 -17.19
CA PHE A 3 4.60 45.19 -18.32
C PHE A 3 5.36 43.85 -18.35
N PHE A 4 6.68 43.88 -18.13
CA PHE A 4 7.51 42.68 -18.11
C PHE A 4 7.10 41.72 -16.99
N ARG A 5 6.88 42.24 -15.78
CA ARG A 5 6.46 41.42 -14.64
C ARG A 5 5.00 40.98 -14.71
N GLN A 6 4.14 41.72 -15.42
CA GLN A 6 2.71 41.45 -15.45
C GLN A 6 2.30 40.49 -16.57
N TYR A 7 3.08 40.39 -17.65
CA TYR A 7 2.78 39.48 -18.77
C TYR A 7 3.87 38.45 -19.00
N ILE A 8 5.14 38.85 -18.96
CA ILE A 8 6.26 37.95 -19.28
C ILE A 8 6.52 37.00 -18.11
N ALA A 9 6.50 37.49 -16.86
CA ALA A 9 6.69 36.61 -15.70
C ALA A 9 5.57 35.54 -15.57
N PRO A 10 4.27 35.86 -15.68
CA PRO A 10 3.22 34.83 -15.68
C PRO A 10 3.33 33.85 -16.84
N LEU A 11 3.69 34.32 -18.03
CA LEU A 11 3.88 33.43 -19.19
C LEU A 11 5.05 32.46 -18.97
N ILE A 12 6.16 32.92 -18.42
CA ILE A 12 7.31 32.06 -18.05
C ILE A 12 6.88 31.03 -17.01
N VAL A 13 6.11 31.43 -15.99
CA VAL A 13 5.61 30.49 -14.96
C VAL A 13 4.76 29.40 -15.59
N VAL A 14 3.85 29.74 -16.51
CA VAL A 14 3.02 28.75 -17.21
C VAL A 14 3.88 27.84 -18.09
N LEU A 15 4.85 28.39 -18.83
CA LEU A 15 5.77 27.59 -19.64
C LEU A 15 6.57 26.60 -18.80
N VAL A 16 7.17 27.07 -17.70
CA VAL A 16 7.93 26.22 -16.77
C VAL A 16 7.01 25.17 -16.14
N PHE A 17 5.79 25.54 -15.75
CA PHE A 17 4.80 24.62 -15.24
C PHE A 17 4.45 23.52 -16.24
N LEU A 18 4.20 23.86 -17.51
CA LEU A 18 3.91 22.87 -18.55
C LEU A 18 5.08 21.92 -18.79
N VAL A 19 6.31 22.45 -18.85
CA VAL A 19 7.52 21.63 -18.99
C VAL A 19 7.69 20.71 -17.77
N ALA A 20 7.52 21.24 -16.56
CA ALA A 20 7.61 20.46 -15.33
C ALA A 20 6.54 19.37 -15.27
N LEU A 21 5.30 19.69 -15.68
CA LEU A 21 4.19 18.75 -15.74
C LEU A 21 4.51 17.59 -16.70
N VAL A 22 4.95 17.91 -17.92
CA VAL A 22 5.35 16.89 -18.92
C VAL A 22 6.53 16.08 -18.42
N ALA A 23 7.57 16.71 -17.86
CA ALA A 23 8.75 16.01 -17.35
C ALA A 23 8.41 15.06 -16.19
N VAL A 24 7.57 15.51 -15.24
CA VAL A 24 7.08 14.68 -14.13
C VAL A 24 6.24 13.52 -14.63
N SER A 25 5.31 13.77 -15.54
CA SER A 25 4.47 12.72 -16.11
C SER A 25 5.30 11.71 -16.92
N ALA A 26 6.27 12.17 -17.70
CA ALA A 26 7.14 11.31 -18.50
C ALA A 26 8.09 10.46 -17.64
N ARG A 27 8.58 11.00 -16.50
CA ARG A 27 9.48 10.30 -15.59
C ARG A 27 8.95 8.94 -15.13
N ILE A 28 7.65 8.83 -14.89
CA ILE A 28 7.00 7.58 -14.44
C ILE A 28 7.15 6.46 -15.48
N PHE A 29 7.26 6.83 -16.75
CA PHE A 29 7.41 5.89 -17.86
C PHE A 29 8.86 5.66 -18.27
N LEU A 30 9.84 6.27 -17.59
CA LEU A 30 11.24 5.98 -17.89
C LEU A 30 11.57 4.55 -17.42
N PRO A 31 12.35 3.78 -18.21
CA PRO A 31 12.77 2.43 -17.81
C PRO A 31 13.38 2.38 -16.42
N THR A 32 14.13 3.43 -16.02
CA THR A 32 14.73 3.55 -14.70
C THR A 32 13.71 3.64 -13.56
N ASP A 33 12.54 4.25 -13.79
CA ASP A 33 11.47 4.37 -12.77
C ASP A 33 10.73 3.03 -12.61
N MET A 34 10.53 2.30 -13.72
CA MET A 34 9.94 0.95 -13.73
C MET A 34 10.94 -0.17 -13.44
N ALA A 35 12.24 0.12 -13.40
CA ALA A 35 13.30 -0.86 -13.17
C ALA A 35 13.53 -1.17 -11.69
N ALA A 36 12.85 -0.47 -10.77
CA ALA A 36 12.82 -0.88 -9.38
C ALA A 36 12.10 -2.23 -9.33
N PRO A 37 12.80 -3.35 -9.04
CA PRO A 37 12.15 -4.63 -8.86
C PRO A 37 11.09 -4.42 -7.79
N ALA A 38 9.84 -4.80 -8.07
CA ALA A 38 8.82 -4.88 -7.03
C ALA A 38 9.45 -5.57 -5.82
N PRO A 39 9.15 -5.17 -4.57
CA PRO A 39 9.68 -5.82 -3.39
C PRO A 39 9.46 -7.32 -3.49
N ILE A 40 10.47 -8.02 -3.98
CA ILE A 40 10.66 -9.42 -3.77
C ILE A 40 11.33 -9.43 -2.40
N GLU A 41 10.50 -9.24 -1.37
CA GLU A 41 10.59 -10.25 -0.35
C GLU A 41 10.54 -11.54 -1.15
N GLU A 42 11.67 -12.24 -1.23
CA GLU A 42 11.59 -13.66 -1.02
C GLU A 42 10.57 -13.75 0.11
N VAL A 43 9.35 -14.19 -0.22
CA VAL A 43 8.67 -15.10 0.66
C VAL A 43 9.60 -16.31 0.69
N GLY A 44 10.80 -16.12 1.27
CA GLY A 44 11.37 -17.01 2.20
C GLY A 44 10.15 -17.34 2.99
N LEU A 45 9.72 -18.57 2.76
CA LEU A 45 9.21 -19.42 3.78
C LEU A 45 10.09 -19.15 5.00
N GLN A 46 9.82 -18.02 5.68
CA GLN A 46 10.12 -17.85 7.06
C GLN A 46 9.24 -18.96 7.58
N THR A 47 9.86 -20.13 7.75
CA THR A 47 9.55 -21.02 8.83
C THR A 47 9.64 -20.10 10.04
N ILE A 48 8.55 -19.35 10.28
CA ILE A 48 8.16 -18.91 11.59
C ILE A 48 8.20 -20.25 12.31
N PRO A 49 9.18 -20.52 13.20
CA PRO A 49 9.01 -21.66 14.07
C PRO A 49 7.66 -21.38 14.70
N ALA A 50 6.67 -22.23 14.41
CA ALA A 50 5.35 -22.13 14.99
C ALA A 50 5.58 -22.26 16.49
N ARG A 51 5.84 -21.12 17.14
CA ARG A 51 6.03 -21.03 18.58
C ARG A 51 4.60 -21.15 19.08
N PRO A 52 4.21 -22.31 19.63
CA PRO A 52 2.82 -22.56 20.01
C PRO A 52 2.35 -21.58 21.10
N ASP A 53 3.27 -20.86 21.72
CA ASP A 53 3.02 -20.03 22.90
C ASP A 53 2.39 -18.67 22.61
N GLN A 54 2.38 -18.17 21.36
CA GLN A 54 1.78 -16.85 21.05
C GLN A 54 0.26 -16.88 20.80
N VAL A 55 -0.34 -18.07 20.64
CA VAL A 55 -1.80 -18.22 20.56
C VAL A 55 -2.48 -18.35 21.93
N ALA A 56 -1.71 -18.41 23.03
CA ALA A 56 -2.23 -18.59 24.38
C ALA A 56 -2.84 -17.30 24.99
N ASP A 57 -2.51 -16.12 24.47
CA ASP A 57 -2.90 -14.82 25.03
C ASP A 57 -3.98 -14.06 24.23
N LEU A 58 -4.61 -14.70 23.22
CA LEU A 58 -5.70 -14.06 22.50
C LEU A 58 -7.03 -14.14 23.27
N PRO A 59 -7.79 -13.04 23.37
CA PRO A 59 -9.12 -13.07 23.95
C PRO A 59 -10.00 -14.09 23.20
N PRO A 60 -10.86 -14.83 23.92
CA PRO A 60 -11.58 -15.99 23.39
C PRO A 60 -12.42 -15.69 22.14
N ALA A 61 -12.92 -14.45 22.01
CA ALA A 61 -13.68 -14.00 20.85
C ALA A 61 -12.86 -14.03 19.53
N LEU A 62 -11.55 -13.77 19.60
CA LEU A 62 -10.68 -13.80 18.43
C LEU A 62 -10.24 -15.22 18.11
N SER A 63 -10.03 -16.06 19.13
CA SER A 63 -9.70 -17.47 18.97
C SER A 63 -10.75 -18.24 18.15
N ALA A 64 -12.04 -17.91 18.30
CA ALA A 64 -13.13 -18.50 17.52
C ALA A 64 -13.10 -18.08 16.04
N LEU A 65 -12.67 -16.85 15.73
CA LEU A 65 -12.56 -16.38 14.34
C LEU A 65 -11.41 -17.07 13.60
N ILE A 66 -10.29 -17.32 14.29
CA ILE A 66 -9.14 -18.04 13.73
C ILE A 66 -9.39 -19.55 13.62
N LYS A 67 -10.02 -20.16 14.63
CA LYS A 67 -10.25 -21.62 14.67
C LYS A 67 -11.54 -22.08 13.98
N GLY A 68 -12.37 -21.15 13.53
CA GLY A 68 -13.73 -21.44 13.13
C GLY A 68 -14.63 -21.55 14.37
N LEU A 69 -15.88 -21.11 14.22
CA LEU A 69 -16.90 -21.23 15.26
C LEU A 69 -16.99 -22.73 15.65
N PRO A 70 -16.80 -23.11 16.92
CA PRO A 70 -16.99 -24.50 17.32
C PRO A 70 -18.42 -24.90 16.97
N ASP A 71 -18.58 -26.05 16.31
CA ASP A 71 -19.90 -26.64 16.06
C ASP A 71 -20.58 -26.88 17.41
N ASP A 72 -21.40 -25.93 17.83
CA ASP A 72 -22.11 -25.97 19.10
C ASP A 72 -23.21 -27.03 18.98
N PRO A 73 -23.07 -28.22 19.63
CA PRO A 73 -24.09 -29.27 19.53
C PRO A 73 -25.43 -28.81 20.12
N ALA A 74 -25.44 -27.71 20.87
CA ALA A 74 -26.63 -27.08 21.40
C ALA A 74 -27.51 -26.41 20.32
N LEU A 75 -26.96 -26.03 19.16
CA LEU A 75 -27.74 -25.42 18.07
C LEU A 75 -28.42 -26.49 17.18
N SER A 76 -27.89 -27.72 17.17
CA SER A 76 -28.42 -28.84 16.39
C SER A 76 -29.58 -29.60 17.05
N GLU A 77 -29.81 -29.46 18.36
CA GLU A 77 -30.97 -30.08 19.05
C GLU A 77 -32.24 -29.19 19.05
N GLN A 78 -32.18 -27.99 18.46
CA GLN A 78 -33.28 -27.03 18.45
C GLN A 78 -33.96 -26.85 17.08
N LEU A 79 -33.62 -27.67 16.09
CA LEU A 79 -34.27 -27.79 14.77
C LEU A 79 -34.78 -29.21 14.56
#